data_AF-A0AAD7YIG3-F1
#
_entry.id   AF-A0AAD7YIG3-F1
#
_cell.length_a   1.000
_cell.length_b   1.000
_cell.length_c   1.000
_cell.angle_alpha   90.00
_cell.angle_beta   90.00
_cell.angle_gamma   90.00
#
_symmetry.space_group_name_H-M   'P 1'
#
loop_
_entity.id
_entity.type
_entity.pdbx_description
1 polymer ?
#
loop_
_entity_poly.entity_id
_entity_poly.type
_entity_poly.pdbx_seq_one_letter_code
_entity_poly.pdbx_strand_id
1 'polypeptide(L)'
;MDANKNRIKARLNKKINLEYETSNRAAFLYIDLSEASMSYLLHASGVVTGSLSCFCLACDAFLQSARHATHHVGTAEHQQKAGAVQLSDKFPHDHIKKFKRGYYCEFCNVLMPIASKVNVHITEDEHKHNKGVLLLKPLGLDVVAFNNVLIEEKAWHGLIEGVCSLCNAEFEDEEDHKADAEHSLNLVLKPIQFAADNAIFRHLDDTASQCLICNKLLAPGRMSEHFVNAEHLEIYAKQHIETNGACRGTETEEITAVTENNDKVDDCDNPPTENFEKDIEEEETRDFAKANKLTYNKNNKKSFCRICEVHLPASFKSIKEHVEGTNHRRLVASSTPSTTEPKDPGNLSKQETIKFIKSTVDIETPFNIVTIINLKYCILPNSLSLIWKNDSRIRCVLCNMNLPPHSNVSDHINTRQHSLKWINVPVITSERNEFIREVHPGLYHCGFCHLVVSGWTDMKRHLECSDHVQRKAVWEQRLRDHKAGAQEFLRLHPQTVFVQLMKMLNE
;
A
#
# COMPACT_ATOMS: atom_id res chain seq x y z
N MET A 1 5.26 -25.06 61.85
CA MET A 1 5.84 -24.64 60.55
C MET A 1 4.79 -24.42 59.46
N ASP A 2 3.67 -25.17 59.47
CA ASP A 2 2.68 -25.11 58.38
C ASP A 2 1.86 -23.83 58.31
N ALA A 3 1.62 -23.17 59.45
CA ALA A 3 0.95 -21.86 59.48
C ALA A 3 1.75 -20.78 58.73
N ASN A 4 3.09 -20.84 58.76
CA ASN A 4 3.94 -19.87 58.06
C ASN A 4 3.96 -20.12 56.54
N LYS A 5 3.95 -21.39 56.12
CA LYS A 5 3.84 -21.76 54.70
C LYS A 5 2.52 -21.30 54.08
N ASN A 6 1.41 -21.45 54.79
CA ASN A 6 0.10 -21.01 54.30
C ASN A 6 0.01 -19.47 54.18
N ARG A 7 0.65 -18.74 55.09
CA ARG A 7 0.68 -17.28 55.08
C ARG A 7 1.54 -16.72 53.94
N ILE A 8 2.66 -17.38 53.61
CA ILE A 8 3.51 -17.05 52.45
C ILE A 8 2.77 -17.35 51.15
N LYS A 9 2.11 -18.51 51.04
CA LYS A 9 1.33 -18.91 49.85
C LYS A 9 0.17 -17.93 49.58
N ALA A 10 -0.54 -17.49 50.62
CA ALA A 10 -1.61 -16.51 50.47
C ALA A 10 -1.11 -15.12 50.01
N ARG A 11 0.05 -14.67 50.52
CA ARG A 11 0.68 -13.41 50.07
C ARG A 11 1.18 -13.49 48.63
N LEU A 12 1.74 -14.62 48.23
CA LEU A 12 2.21 -14.85 46.86
C LEU A 12 1.03 -14.86 45.87
N ASN A 13 -0.06 -15.57 46.19
CA ASN A 13 -1.26 -15.59 45.36
C ASN A 13 -1.93 -14.22 45.26
N LYS A 14 -1.93 -13.42 46.34
CA LYS A 14 -2.45 -12.06 46.30
C LYS A 14 -1.59 -11.14 45.43
N LYS A 15 -0.26 -11.28 45.46
CA LYS A 15 0.66 -10.51 44.61
C LYS A 15 0.53 -10.91 43.14
N ILE A 16 0.43 -12.20 42.85
CA ILE A 16 0.19 -12.73 41.49
C ILE A 16 -1.15 -12.23 40.93
N ASN A 17 -2.23 -12.25 41.72
CA ASN A 17 -3.52 -11.73 41.24
C ASN A 17 -3.51 -10.21 41.03
N LEU A 18 -2.79 -9.45 41.87
CA LEU A 18 -2.68 -8.01 41.70
C LEU A 18 -1.84 -7.64 40.47
N GLU A 19 -0.74 -8.36 40.21
CA GLU A 19 0.08 -8.26 39.00
C GLU A 19 -0.68 -8.74 37.75
N TYR A 20 -1.54 -9.75 37.87
CA TYR A 20 -2.42 -10.23 36.81
C TYR A 20 -3.53 -9.21 36.47
N GLU A 21 -4.14 -8.56 37.46
CA GLU A 21 -5.14 -7.51 37.24
C GLU A 21 -4.53 -6.21 36.68
N THR A 22 -3.30 -5.85 37.09
CA THR A 22 -2.58 -4.70 36.52
C THR A 22 -2.04 -4.98 35.12
N SER A 23 -1.58 -6.20 34.85
CA SER A 23 -1.14 -6.63 33.51
C SER A 23 -2.32 -6.78 32.54
N ASN A 24 -3.47 -7.29 32.99
CA ASN A 24 -4.69 -7.32 32.17
C ASN A 24 -5.30 -5.92 31.95
N ARG A 25 -5.15 -4.97 32.87
CA ARG A 25 -5.52 -3.57 32.62
C ARG A 25 -4.60 -2.87 31.63
N ALA A 26 -3.31 -3.23 31.60
CA ALA A 26 -2.36 -2.72 30.61
C ALA A 26 -2.52 -3.39 29.23
N ALA A 27 -2.91 -4.67 29.19
CA ALA A 27 -3.13 -5.41 27.94
C ALA A 27 -4.48 -5.13 27.26
N PHE A 28 -5.47 -4.57 27.97
CA PHE A 28 -6.79 -4.18 27.41
C PHE A 28 -6.85 -2.75 26.85
N LEU A 29 -5.72 -2.02 26.84
CA LEU A 29 -5.65 -0.61 26.43
C LEU A 29 -4.99 -0.36 25.07
N TYR A 30 -4.77 -1.38 24.24
CA TYR A 30 -4.08 -1.21 22.95
C TYR A 30 -4.93 -1.66 21.76
N ILE A 31 -5.89 -0.81 21.37
CA ILE A 31 -6.43 -0.72 20.00
C ILE A 31 -6.62 0.77 19.75
N ASP A 32 -5.63 1.41 19.16
CA ASP A 32 -5.73 2.80 18.71
C ASP A 32 -5.60 2.80 17.18
N LEU A 33 -6.63 2.27 16.52
CA LEU A 33 -7.02 2.86 15.24
C LEU A 33 -7.40 4.30 15.60
N SER A 34 -6.75 5.30 15.01
CA SER A 34 -7.11 6.69 15.30
C SER A 34 -8.64 6.83 15.23
N GLU A 35 -9.25 7.48 16.22
CA GLU A 35 -10.71 7.58 16.34
C GLU A 35 -11.39 8.02 15.02
N ALA A 36 -10.67 8.81 14.21
CA ALA A 36 -11.07 9.23 12.87
C ALA A 36 -11.25 8.05 11.87
N SER A 37 -10.31 7.10 11.83
CA SER A 37 -10.36 5.94 10.93
C SER A 37 -11.52 5.00 11.26
N MET A 38 -11.74 4.73 12.55
CA MET A 38 -12.90 3.93 12.98
C MET A 38 -14.23 4.62 12.71
N SER A 39 -14.30 5.94 12.92
CA SER A 39 -15.51 6.71 12.67
C SER A 39 -15.93 6.63 11.21
N TYR A 40 -14.98 6.79 10.28
CA TYR A 40 -15.29 6.69 8.85
C TYR A 40 -15.81 5.31 8.43
N LEU A 41 -15.27 4.22 8.99
CA LEU A 41 -15.77 2.86 8.71
C LEU A 41 -17.27 2.72 9.06
N LEU A 42 -17.66 3.27 10.22
CA LEU A 42 -19.06 3.29 10.65
C LEU A 42 -19.91 4.17 9.73
N HIS A 43 -19.41 5.35 9.36
CA HIS A 43 -20.12 6.26 8.46
C HIS A 43 -20.35 5.63 7.10
N ALA A 44 -19.31 5.06 6.48
CA ALA A 44 -19.40 4.32 5.22
C ALA A 44 -20.38 3.13 5.30
N SER A 45 -20.59 2.57 6.49
CA SER A 45 -21.56 1.49 6.75
C SER A 45 -22.99 1.99 7.02
N GLY A 46 -23.25 3.30 6.85
CA GLY A 46 -24.57 3.89 7.07
C GLY A 46 -24.95 3.99 8.55
N VAL A 47 -23.97 4.16 9.43
CA VAL A 47 -24.20 4.38 10.87
C VAL A 47 -23.97 5.84 11.21
N VAL A 48 -25.01 6.49 11.73
CA VAL A 48 -24.91 7.85 12.29
C VAL A 48 -24.27 7.76 13.67
N THR A 49 -23.16 8.43 13.90
CA THR A 49 -22.48 8.45 15.20
C THR A 49 -22.76 9.74 15.96
N GLY A 50 -23.23 9.65 17.20
CA GLY A 50 -23.26 10.76 18.16
C GLY A 50 -22.19 10.59 19.25
N SER A 51 -22.17 11.48 20.25
CA SER A 51 -21.11 11.50 21.27
C SER A 51 -21.02 10.24 22.14
N LEU A 52 -22.15 9.54 22.35
CA LEU A 52 -22.21 8.34 23.21
C LEU A 52 -22.88 7.15 22.54
N SER A 53 -23.69 7.38 21.52
CA SER A 53 -24.53 6.36 20.89
C SER A 53 -24.51 6.50 19.39
N CYS A 54 -24.91 5.44 18.71
CA CYS A 54 -24.96 5.39 17.25
C CYS A 54 -26.33 4.88 16.79
N PHE A 55 -26.65 5.14 15.53
CA PHE A 55 -27.88 4.68 14.90
C PHE A 55 -27.58 4.14 13.51
N CYS A 56 -27.87 2.86 13.27
CA CYS A 56 -27.71 2.26 11.95
C CYS A 56 -28.93 2.57 11.07
N LEU A 57 -28.73 3.31 9.98
CA LEU A 57 -29.78 3.68 9.04
C LEU A 57 -30.24 2.50 8.18
N ALA A 58 -29.35 1.55 7.88
CA ALA A 58 -29.66 0.34 7.11
C ALA A 58 -30.56 -0.63 7.88
N CYS A 59 -30.28 -0.79 9.18
CA CYS A 59 -30.98 -1.74 10.04
C CYS A 59 -32.11 -1.10 10.87
N ASP A 60 -32.22 0.23 10.87
CA ASP A 60 -33.10 1.00 11.74
C ASP A 60 -32.90 0.70 13.23
N ALA A 61 -31.63 0.57 13.65
CA ALA A 61 -31.26 0.06 14.97
C ALA A 61 -30.46 1.08 15.79
N PHE A 62 -30.85 1.26 17.06
CA PHE A 62 -30.10 2.04 18.05
C PHE A 62 -28.96 1.20 18.64
N LEU A 63 -27.76 1.78 18.70
CA LEU A 63 -26.54 1.13 19.13
C LEU A 63 -25.95 1.94 20.29
N GLN A 64 -25.82 1.32 21.44
CA GLN A 64 -25.50 2.03 22.70
C GLN A 64 -24.09 2.62 22.76
N SER A 65 -23.18 2.21 21.88
CA SER A 65 -21.79 2.67 21.87
C SER A 65 -21.15 2.43 20.50
N ALA A 66 -20.03 3.12 20.23
CA ALA A 66 -19.21 2.87 19.05
C ALA A 66 -18.76 1.40 18.95
N ARG A 67 -18.43 0.76 20.07
CA ARG A 67 -18.07 -0.68 20.10
C ARG A 67 -19.21 -1.58 19.63
N HIS A 68 -20.44 -1.32 20.09
CA HIS A 68 -21.62 -2.05 19.61
C HIS A 68 -21.86 -1.79 18.13
N ALA A 69 -21.61 -0.57 17.66
CA ALA A 69 -21.70 -0.23 16.25
C ALA A 69 -20.68 -1.01 15.40
N THR A 70 -19.42 -1.07 15.81
CA THR A 70 -18.37 -1.84 15.11
C THR A 70 -18.73 -3.32 15.03
N HIS A 71 -19.21 -3.92 16.11
CA HIS A 71 -19.68 -5.31 16.08
C HIS A 71 -20.90 -5.48 15.17
N HIS A 72 -21.85 -4.55 15.22
CA HIS A 72 -23.07 -4.58 14.41
C HIS A 72 -22.76 -4.56 12.90
N VAL A 73 -21.88 -3.66 12.46
CA VAL A 73 -21.54 -3.54 11.02
C VAL A 73 -20.83 -4.78 10.47
N GLY A 74 -20.18 -5.56 11.34
CA GLY A 74 -19.56 -6.84 10.98
C GLY A 74 -20.55 -8.01 10.83
N THR A 75 -21.83 -7.84 11.17
CA THR A 75 -22.83 -8.91 11.07
C THR A 75 -23.28 -9.13 9.62
N ALA A 76 -23.54 -10.39 9.25
CA ALA A 76 -24.01 -10.74 7.90
C ALA A 76 -25.34 -10.05 7.54
N GLU A 77 -26.25 -9.91 8.52
CA GLU A 77 -27.53 -9.22 8.33
C GLU A 77 -27.33 -7.74 7.97
N HIS A 78 -26.43 -7.06 8.69
CA HIS A 78 -26.09 -5.67 8.37
C HIS A 78 -25.45 -5.56 6.99
N GLN A 79 -24.44 -6.39 6.68
CA GLN A 79 -23.75 -6.36 5.39
C GLN A 79 -24.72 -6.54 4.21
N GLN A 80 -25.69 -7.44 4.34
CA GLN A 80 -26.74 -7.63 3.34
C GLN A 80 -27.60 -6.36 3.16
N LYS A 81 -28.08 -5.78 4.26
CA LYS A 81 -28.94 -4.58 4.23
C LYS A 81 -28.19 -3.35 3.73
N ALA A 82 -26.97 -3.12 4.22
CA ALA A 82 -26.13 -2.00 3.83
C ALA A 82 -25.68 -2.11 2.36
N GLY A 83 -25.35 -3.31 1.88
CA GLY A 83 -25.00 -3.56 0.47
C GLY A 83 -26.16 -3.31 -0.50
N ALA A 84 -27.41 -3.42 -0.05
CA ALA A 84 -28.59 -3.07 -0.84
C ALA A 84 -28.84 -1.55 -0.94
N VAL A 85 -28.17 -0.73 -0.11
CA VAL A 85 -28.32 0.73 -0.13
C VAL A 85 -27.45 1.31 -1.24
N GLN A 86 -28.11 1.88 -2.25
CA GLN A 86 -27.43 2.50 -3.37
C GLN A 86 -26.93 3.90 -3.02
N LEU A 87 -25.76 4.25 -3.56
CA LEU A 87 -25.34 5.64 -3.69
C LEU A 87 -26.35 6.38 -4.55
N SER A 88 -26.62 7.63 -4.20
CA SER A 88 -27.53 8.47 -4.96
C SER A 88 -26.90 8.83 -6.30
N ASP A 89 -27.51 8.42 -7.41
CA ASP A 89 -27.05 8.74 -8.78
C ASP A 89 -26.91 10.25 -9.03
N LYS A 90 -27.64 11.07 -8.28
CA LYS A 90 -27.55 12.54 -8.34
C LYS A 90 -26.26 13.11 -7.75
N PHE A 91 -25.59 12.37 -6.88
CA PHE A 91 -24.46 12.84 -6.08
C PHE A 91 -23.33 11.79 -6.02
N PRO A 92 -22.83 11.31 -7.18
CA PRO A 92 -21.95 10.14 -7.24
C PRO A 92 -20.60 10.39 -6.56
N HIS A 93 -20.14 11.64 -6.49
CA HIS A 93 -18.83 12.02 -5.96
C HIS A 93 -18.86 12.50 -4.51
N ASP A 94 -20.03 12.59 -3.89
CA ASP A 94 -20.21 13.13 -2.54
C ASP A 94 -20.60 12.07 -1.52
N HIS A 95 -20.53 10.79 -1.92
CA HIS A 95 -20.82 9.64 -1.07
C HIS A 95 -22.16 9.78 -0.32
N ILE A 96 -23.18 10.23 -1.06
CA ILE A 96 -24.53 10.37 -0.53
C ILE A 96 -25.29 9.07 -0.73
N LYS A 97 -25.66 8.40 0.36
CA LYS A 97 -26.51 7.20 0.33
C LYS A 97 -27.97 7.56 0.54
N LYS A 98 -28.88 6.90 -0.20
CA LYS A 98 -30.32 7.10 -0.04
C LYS A 98 -30.92 6.00 0.85
N PHE A 99 -31.30 6.37 2.07
CA PHE A 99 -31.99 5.51 3.02
C PHE A 99 -33.50 5.81 3.05
N LYS A 100 -34.28 4.94 3.70
CA LYS A 100 -35.72 5.16 3.90
C LYS A 100 -36.03 6.50 4.61
N ARG A 101 -35.16 6.93 5.52
CA ARG A 101 -35.33 8.15 6.34
C ARG A 101 -34.78 9.42 5.69
N GLY A 102 -34.07 9.33 4.55
CA GLY A 102 -33.47 10.49 3.90
C GLY A 102 -32.18 10.20 3.13
N TYR A 103 -31.42 11.24 2.89
CA TYR A 103 -30.12 11.26 2.22
C TYR A 103 -29.02 11.40 3.26
N TYR A 104 -28.12 10.45 3.32
CA TYR A 104 -27.05 10.41 4.32
C TYR A 104 -25.71 10.71 3.67
N CYS A 105 -24.99 11.69 4.21
CA CYS A 105 -23.63 12.02 3.79
C CYS A 105 -22.62 11.22 4.61
N GLU A 106 -21.86 10.33 3.96
CA GLU A 106 -20.83 9.53 4.63
C GLU A 106 -19.69 10.39 5.17
N PHE A 107 -19.34 11.48 4.49
CA PHE A 107 -18.21 12.32 4.88
C PHE A 107 -18.50 13.16 6.13
N CYS A 108 -19.73 13.68 6.24
CA CYS A 108 -20.11 14.60 7.30
C CYS A 108 -20.88 13.92 8.44
N ASN A 109 -21.27 12.64 8.27
CA ASN A 109 -22.11 11.93 9.24
C ASN A 109 -23.44 12.68 9.52
N VAL A 110 -24.04 13.27 8.48
CA VAL A 110 -25.29 14.03 8.55
C VAL A 110 -26.39 13.36 7.72
N LEU A 111 -27.57 13.21 8.32
CA LEU A 111 -28.79 12.76 7.64
C LEU A 111 -29.66 13.95 7.27
N MET A 112 -29.98 14.07 5.98
CA MET A 112 -30.82 15.12 5.42
C MET A 112 -32.16 14.54 4.93
N PRO A 113 -33.29 15.19 5.20
CA PRO A 113 -34.60 14.63 4.86
C PRO A 113 -34.92 14.66 3.35
N ILE A 114 -34.34 15.61 2.59
CA ILE A 114 -34.69 15.85 1.18
C ILE A 114 -33.47 16.22 0.34
N ALA A 115 -33.52 15.93 -0.97
CA ALA A 115 -32.42 16.14 -1.90
C ALA A 115 -32.00 17.62 -2.06
N SER A 116 -32.92 18.57 -1.94
CA SER A 116 -32.57 20.00 -2.04
C SER A 116 -31.65 20.46 -0.90
N LYS A 117 -31.74 19.84 0.29
CA LYS A 117 -30.80 20.10 1.38
C LYS A 117 -29.41 19.51 1.09
N VAL A 118 -29.34 18.39 0.35
CA VAL A 118 -28.06 17.83 -0.10
C VAL A 118 -27.34 18.81 -1.01
N ASN A 119 -28.05 19.44 -1.95
CA ASN A 119 -27.45 20.46 -2.84
C ASN A 119 -26.81 21.62 -2.07
N VAL A 120 -27.45 22.07 -0.99
CA VAL A 120 -26.88 23.13 -0.14
C VAL A 120 -25.67 22.57 0.62
N HIS A 121 -25.84 21.43 1.27
CA HIS A 121 -24.81 20.80 2.09
C HIS A 121 -23.50 20.54 1.35
N ILE A 122 -23.55 19.97 0.14
CA ILE A 122 -22.33 19.62 -0.60
C ILE A 122 -21.53 20.85 -1.07
N THR A 123 -22.14 22.05 -1.01
CA THR A 123 -21.47 23.32 -1.32
C THR A 123 -20.85 24.00 -0.09
N GLU A 124 -21.21 23.55 1.12
CA GLU A 124 -20.66 24.06 2.37
C GLU A 124 -19.17 23.68 2.51
N ASP A 125 -18.39 24.60 3.07
CA ASP A 125 -16.94 24.39 3.22
C ASP A 125 -16.60 23.25 4.19
N GLU A 126 -17.45 23.01 5.18
CA GLU A 126 -17.34 21.87 6.09
C GLU A 126 -17.42 20.53 5.33
N HIS A 127 -18.33 20.40 4.34
CA HIS A 127 -18.41 19.19 3.52
C HIS A 127 -17.18 19.01 2.65
N LYS A 128 -16.73 20.08 1.98
CA LYS A 128 -15.52 20.04 1.15
C LYS A 128 -14.30 19.63 1.97
N HIS A 129 -14.18 20.17 3.19
CA HIS A 129 -13.13 19.81 4.12
C HIS A 129 -13.18 18.34 4.54
N ASN A 130 -14.34 17.86 5.03
CA ASN A 130 -14.50 16.47 5.48
C ASN A 130 -14.28 15.46 4.35
N LYS A 131 -14.86 15.73 3.17
CA LYS A 131 -14.59 14.97 1.93
C LYS A 131 -13.10 14.95 1.63
N GLY A 132 -12.47 16.12 1.71
CA GLY A 132 -11.05 16.31 1.50
C GLY A 132 -10.18 15.39 2.36
N VAL A 133 -10.36 15.49 3.68
CA VAL A 133 -9.62 14.74 4.70
C VAL A 133 -9.80 13.24 4.52
N LEU A 134 -11.01 12.77 4.25
CA LEU A 134 -11.30 11.34 4.10
C LEU A 134 -10.77 10.74 2.79
N LEU A 135 -10.51 11.59 1.80
CA LEU A 135 -9.85 11.20 0.56
C LEU A 135 -8.32 11.21 0.67
N LEU A 136 -7.74 11.80 1.73
CA LEU A 136 -6.32 11.70 2.02
C LEU A 136 -5.99 10.31 2.57
N LYS A 137 -5.07 9.63 1.92
CA LYS A 137 -4.61 8.30 2.33
C LYS A 137 -3.09 8.25 2.32
N PRO A 138 -2.44 7.80 3.41
CA PRO A 138 -1.02 7.50 3.37
C PRO A 138 -0.78 6.33 2.39
N LEU A 139 0.21 6.49 1.54
CA LEU A 139 0.72 5.51 0.59
C LEU A 139 2.20 5.28 0.88
N GLY A 140 2.53 4.12 1.46
CA GLY A 140 3.89 3.84 1.89
C GLY A 140 4.26 4.63 3.15
N LEU A 141 5.54 5.02 3.26
CA LEU A 141 6.03 5.80 4.39
C LEU A 141 5.83 7.31 4.19
N ASP A 142 5.87 7.78 2.94
CA ASP A 142 6.20 9.20 2.69
C ASP A 142 5.24 9.93 1.74
N VAL A 143 4.28 9.21 1.14
CA VAL A 143 3.43 9.76 0.07
C VAL A 143 1.98 9.79 0.50
N VAL A 144 1.24 10.85 0.16
CA VAL A 144 -0.18 10.95 0.45
C VAL A 144 -0.96 10.98 -0.85
N ALA A 145 -1.95 10.09 -1.01
CA ALA A 145 -2.88 10.18 -2.12
C ALA A 145 -4.10 11.02 -1.75
N PHE A 146 -4.52 11.91 -2.64
CA PHE A 146 -5.77 12.63 -2.58
C PHE A 146 -6.58 12.37 -3.84
N ASN A 147 -7.71 11.66 -3.74
CA ASN A 147 -8.56 11.35 -4.90
C ASN A 147 -7.76 10.75 -6.10
N ASN A 148 -6.85 9.82 -5.81
CA ASN A 148 -5.90 9.23 -6.76
C ASN A 148 -4.83 10.18 -7.31
N VAL A 149 -4.65 11.38 -6.75
CA VAL A 149 -3.50 12.25 -7.06
C VAL A 149 -2.40 12.00 -6.03
N LEU A 150 -1.18 11.76 -6.49
CA LEU A 150 0.00 11.61 -5.64
C LEU A 150 0.47 12.97 -5.13
N ILE A 151 0.60 13.12 -3.81
CA ILE A 151 1.25 14.27 -3.18
C ILE A 151 2.64 13.81 -2.76
N GLU A 152 3.65 14.36 -3.42
CA GLU A 152 5.05 14.07 -3.12
C GLU A 152 5.40 14.49 -1.69
N GLU A 153 6.30 13.74 -1.06
CA GLU A 153 6.72 13.96 0.32
C GLU A 153 7.22 15.40 0.55
N LYS A 154 8.04 15.92 -0.38
CA LYS A 154 8.54 17.30 -0.29
C LYS A 154 7.39 18.31 -0.29
N ALA A 155 6.37 18.10 -1.11
CA ALA A 155 5.18 18.95 -1.12
C ALA A 155 4.38 18.81 0.19
N TRP A 156 4.21 17.58 0.68
CA TRP A 156 3.53 17.33 1.95
C TRP A 156 4.19 18.07 3.11
N HIS A 157 5.52 17.99 3.21
CA HIS A 157 6.34 18.66 4.22
C HIS A 157 6.66 20.13 3.89
N GLY A 158 6.24 20.66 2.74
CA GLY A 158 6.50 22.06 2.39
C GLY A 158 7.96 22.40 2.12
N LEU A 159 8.77 21.43 1.69
CA LEU A 159 10.19 21.60 1.38
C LEU A 159 10.36 22.06 -0.07
N ILE A 160 10.94 23.25 -0.27
CA ILE A 160 11.11 23.89 -1.58
C ILE A 160 12.55 24.44 -1.66
N GLU A 161 13.39 23.84 -2.51
CA GLU A 161 14.74 24.33 -2.82
C GLU A 161 15.63 24.61 -1.59
N GLY A 162 15.61 23.73 -0.58
CA GLY A 162 16.39 23.89 0.66
C GLY A 162 15.74 24.80 1.71
N VAL A 163 14.54 25.31 1.44
CA VAL A 163 13.75 26.13 2.37
C VAL A 163 12.46 25.40 2.72
N CYS A 164 12.13 25.34 4.01
CA CYS A 164 10.84 24.83 4.46
C CYS A 164 9.83 25.98 4.52
N SER A 165 8.79 25.90 3.69
CA SER A 165 7.69 26.86 3.65
C SER A 165 6.77 26.81 4.88
N LEU A 166 6.79 25.71 5.63
CA LEU A 166 6.05 25.59 6.89
C LEU A 166 6.73 26.36 8.01
N CYS A 167 8.05 26.21 8.12
CA CYS A 167 8.87 26.81 9.18
C CYS A 167 9.43 28.18 8.80
N ASN A 168 9.43 28.51 7.50
CA ASN A 168 10.18 29.63 6.92
C ASN A 168 11.67 29.60 7.32
N ALA A 169 12.28 28.41 7.21
CA ALA A 169 13.65 28.15 7.62
C ALA A 169 14.43 27.39 6.54
N GLU A 170 15.69 27.73 6.36
CA GLU A 170 16.64 26.97 5.54
C GLU A 170 17.08 25.70 6.27
N PHE A 171 17.34 24.63 5.53
CA PHE A 171 17.86 23.37 6.07
C PHE A 171 18.95 22.80 5.15
N GLU A 172 19.91 22.08 5.74
CA GLU A 172 20.96 21.37 5.00
C GLU A 172 20.60 19.91 4.72
N ASP A 173 19.93 19.26 5.69
CA ASP A 173 19.48 17.87 5.62
C ASP A 173 17.95 17.80 5.75
N GLU A 174 17.30 17.18 4.76
CA GLU A 174 15.84 17.07 4.72
C GLU A 174 15.28 16.19 5.84
N GLU A 175 15.99 15.13 6.22
CA GLU A 175 15.51 14.15 7.19
C GLU A 175 15.60 14.69 8.62
N ASP A 176 16.71 15.36 8.95
CA ASP A 176 16.88 16.03 10.23
C ASP A 176 15.82 17.13 10.41
N HIS A 177 15.52 17.91 9.35
CA HIS A 177 14.48 18.93 9.41
C HIS A 177 13.08 18.34 9.55
N LYS A 178 12.76 17.26 8.82
CA LYS A 178 11.47 16.56 8.96
C LYS A 178 11.25 16.02 10.37
N ALA A 179 12.32 15.56 11.01
CA ALA A 179 12.30 15.04 12.38
C ALA A 179 12.22 16.13 13.47
N ASP A 180 12.39 17.41 13.11
CA ASP A 180 12.27 18.52 14.04
C ASP A 180 10.84 18.62 14.60
N ALA A 181 10.76 18.86 15.91
CA ALA A 181 9.51 19.04 16.64
C ALA A 181 8.76 20.29 16.18
N GLU A 182 9.47 21.37 15.86
CA GLU A 182 8.84 22.62 15.38
C GLU A 182 8.22 22.41 13.99
N HIS A 183 8.94 21.73 13.09
CA HIS A 183 8.41 21.34 11.78
C HIS A 183 7.18 20.45 11.88
N SER A 184 7.26 19.40 12.69
CA SER A 184 6.14 18.47 12.93
C SER A 184 4.91 19.20 13.47
N LEU A 185 5.11 20.17 14.38
CA LEU A 185 4.04 21.00 14.92
C LEU A 185 3.44 21.92 13.82
N ASN A 186 4.27 22.61 13.04
CA ASN A 186 3.80 23.48 11.97
C ASN A 186 3.05 22.72 10.87
N LEU A 187 3.46 21.50 10.57
CA LEU A 187 2.77 20.60 9.64
C LEU A 187 1.34 20.27 10.10
N VAL A 188 1.13 20.13 11.41
CA VAL A 188 -0.19 19.88 12.01
C VAL A 188 -1.01 21.17 12.14
N LEU A 189 -0.38 22.27 12.54
CA LEU A 189 -1.06 23.55 12.79
C LEU A 189 -1.50 24.28 11.52
N LYS A 190 -0.89 23.98 10.37
CA LYS A 190 -1.24 24.58 9.07
C LYS A 190 -2.17 23.63 8.29
N PRO A 191 -3.49 23.70 8.48
CA PRO A 191 -4.43 22.74 7.93
C PRO A 191 -4.46 22.79 6.41
N ILE A 192 -4.70 21.62 5.84
CA ILE A 192 -4.92 21.49 4.40
C ILE A 192 -6.32 21.99 4.06
N GLN A 193 -6.38 22.72 2.96
CA GLN A 193 -7.59 23.27 2.39
C GLN A 193 -7.93 22.55 1.09
N PHE A 194 -9.22 22.41 0.85
CA PHE A 194 -9.78 21.75 -0.33
C PHE A 194 -10.71 22.74 -1.01
N ALA A 195 -10.45 23.02 -2.29
CA ALA A 195 -11.30 23.87 -3.10
C ALA A 195 -12.00 23.07 -4.20
N ALA A 196 -12.76 23.76 -5.06
CA ALA A 196 -13.38 23.17 -6.23
C ALA A 196 -12.34 22.49 -7.14
N ASP A 197 -12.80 21.58 -7.99
CA ASP A 197 -11.98 20.91 -9.01
C ASP A 197 -10.80 20.08 -8.46
N ASN A 198 -10.97 19.51 -7.25
CA ASN A 198 -9.95 18.71 -6.56
C ASN A 198 -8.66 19.47 -6.23
N ALA A 199 -8.75 20.80 -6.15
CA ALA A 199 -7.68 21.64 -5.65
C ALA A 199 -7.34 21.30 -4.19
N ILE A 200 -6.06 21.04 -3.93
CA ILE A 200 -5.53 20.80 -2.59
C ILE A 200 -4.33 21.70 -2.33
N PHE A 201 -4.39 22.46 -1.25
CA PHE A 201 -3.40 23.47 -0.91
C PHE A 201 -3.34 23.71 0.60
N ARG A 202 -2.35 24.48 1.03
CA ARG A 202 -2.15 24.84 2.44
C ARG A 202 -1.92 26.34 2.55
N HIS A 203 -2.68 27.02 3.39
CA HIS A 203 -2.37 28.41 3.75
C HIS A 203 -1.21 28.42 4.73
N LEU A 204 -0.16 29.18 4.39
CA LEU A 204 1.03 29.29 5.23
C LEU A 204 0.94 30.49 6.15
N ASP A 205 0.48 31.61 5.60
CA ASP A 205 0.23 32.90 6.25
C ASP A 205 -0.71 33.75 5.37
N ASP A 206 -0.88 35.02 5.71
CA ASP A 206 -1.74 35.97 4.98
C ASP A 206 -1.25 36.31 3.57
N THR A 207 0.00 35.98 3.26
CA THR A 207 0.70 36.35 2.02
C THR A 207 0.93 35.17 1.10
N ALA A 208 0.96 33.94 1.62
CA ALA A 208 1.36 32.76 0.86
C ALA A 208 0.46 31.53 1.09
N SER A 209 0.24 30.80 0.00
CA SER A 209 -0.45 29.51 -0.07
C SER A 209 0.40 28.55 -0.89
N GLN A 210 0.52 27.31 -0.42
CA GLN A 210 1.27 26.26 -1.07
C GLN A 210 0.32 25.32 -1.81
N CYS A 211 0.50 25.13 -3.12
CA CYS A 211 -0.17 24.06 -3.85
C CYS A 211 0.51 22.73 -3.53
N LEU A 212 -0.23 21.75 -2.99
CA LEU A 212 0.39 20.45 -2.61
C LEU A 212 0.63 19.52 -3.81
N ILE A 213 0.11 19.86 -4.99
CA ILE A 213 0.26 19.03 -6.20
C ILE A 213 1.57 19.35 -6.93
N CYS A 214 1.91 20.63 -7.05
CA CYS A 214 3.12 21.08 -7.74
C CYS A 214 4.16 21.72 -6.82
N ASN A 215 3.89 21.78 -5.51
CA ASN A 215 4.76 22.36 -4.49
C ASN A 215 5.11 23.86 -4.70
N LYS A 216 4.30 24.62 -5.45
CA LYS A 216 4.53 26.06 -5.70
C LYS A 216 3.88 26.93 -4.62
N LEU A 217 4.56 28.02 -4.24
CA LEU A 217 4.03 29.09 -3.41
C LEU A 217 3.35 30.15 -4.25
N LEU A 218 2.16 30.57 -3.81
CA LEU A 218 1.26 31.46 -4.52
C LEU A 218 0.64 32.46 -3.55
N ALA A 219 0.38 33.68 -3.99
CA ALA A 219 -0.45 34.59 -3.22
C ALA A 219 -1.88 34.02 -3.09
N PRO A 220 -2.57 34.13 -1.93
CA PRO A 220 -3.89 33.53 -1.71
C PRO A 220 -4.92 33.83 -2.81
N GLY A 221 -4.93 35.05 -3.34
CA GLY A 221 -5.85 35.46 -4.42
C GLY A 221 -5.57 34.83 -5.79
N ARG A 222 -4.45 34.12 -5.98
CA ARG A 222 -4.03 33.54 -7.25
C ARG A 222 -4.23 32.03 -7.36
N MET A 223 -4.73 31.38 -6.30
CA MET A 223 -4.93 29.92 -6.31
C MET A 223 -5.90 29.46 -7.40
N SER A 224 -7.02 30.16 -7.59
CA SER A 224 -8.01 29.80 -8.62
C SER A 224 -7.44 29.90 -10.04
N GLU A 225 -6.64 30.93 -10.32
CA GLU A 225 -5.93 31.08 -11.61
C GLU A 225 -4.88 30.00 -11.81
N HIS A 226 -4.20 29.59 -10.73
CA HIS A 226 -3.19 28.55 -10.77
C HIS A 226 -3.77 27.18 -11.16
N PHE A 227 -4.92 26.80 -10.59
CA PHE A 227 -5.49 25.47 -10.85
C PHE A 227 -5.96 25.26 -12.29
N VAL A 228 -6.32 26.34 -13.00
CA VAL A 228 -6.68 26.32 -14.43
C VAL A 228 -5.49 26.52 -15.36
N ASN A 229 -4.29 26.75 -14.82
CA ASN A 229 -3.08 26.93 -15.61
C ASN A 229 -2.68 25.61 -16.31
N ALA A 230 -2.31 25.69 -17.59
CA ALA A 230 -1.95 24.52 -18.39
C ALA A 230 -0.79 23.71 -17.79
N GLU A 231 0.23 24.37 -17.23
CA GLU A 231 1.36 23.71 -16.57
C GLU A 231 0.91 22.94 -15.33
N HIS A 232 0.03 23.54 -14.52
CA HIS A 232 -0.53 22.86 -13.34
C HIS A 232 -1.39 21.66 -13.76
N LEU A 233 -2.24 21.80 -14.78
CA LEU A 233 -3.06 20.70 -15.28
C LEU A 233 -2.22 19.55 -15.82
N GLU A 234 -1.08 19.84 -16.47
CA GLU A 234 -0.12 18.83 -16.90
C GLU A 234 0.50 18.12 -15.70
N ILE A 235 0.97 18.86 -14.67
CA ILE A 235 1.51 18.26 -13.45
C ILE A 235 0.45 17.40 -12.75
N TYR A 236 -0.77 17.92 -12.62
CA TYR A 236 -1.91 17.22 -12.04
C TYR A 236 -2.18 15.90 -12.78
N ALA A 237 -2.29 15.94 -14.11
CA ALA A 237 -2.47 14.74 -14.93
C ALA A 237 -1.30 13.75 -14.78
N LYS A 238 -0.08 14.28 -14.65
CA LYS A 238 1.13 13.47 -14.45
C LYS A 238 1.10 12.80 -13.05
N GLN A 239 0.66 13.49 -12.00
CA GLN A 239 0.53 12.95 -10.64
C GLN A 239 -0.75 12.12 -10.41
N HIS A 240 -1.71 12.18 -11.34
CA HIS A 240 -2.89 11.35 -11.28
C HIS A 240 -2.49 9.89 -11.46
N ILE A 241 -2.72 9.08 -10.44
CA ILE A 241 -2.60 7.63 -10.47
C ILE A 241 -3.71 7.16 -11.40
N GLU A 242 -3.37 6.97 -12.67
CA GLU A 242 -4.23 6.22 -13.58
C GLU A 242 -4.49 4.86 -12.93
N THR A 243 -5.75 4.60 -12.58
CA THR A 243 -6.20 3.28 -12.11
C THR A 243 -6.01 2.19 -13.18
N ASN A 244 -5.40 2.53 -14.32
CA ASN A 244 -5.00 1.69 -15.44
C ASN A 244 -3.48 1.41 -15.48
N GLY A 245 -2.85 1.14 -14.34
CA GLY A 245 -1.74 0.17 -14.27
C GLY A 245 -0.44 0.46 -15.04
N ALA A 246 0.21 1.61 -14.82
CA ALA A 246 1.65 1.76 -15.08
C ALA A 246 2.33 2.65 -14.03
N CYS A 247 3.38 2.14 -13.37
CA CYS A 247 4.19 2.90 -12.42
C CYS A 247 4.97 4.03 -13.10
N ARG A 248 5.09 5.16 -12.41
CA ARG A 248 6.21 6.10 -12.55
C ARG A 248 7.43 5.52 -11.85
N GLY A 249 8.51 5.35 -12.60
CA GLY A 249 9.84 5.26 -12.02
C GLY A 249 10.37 6.69 -11.87
N THR A 250 11.03 6.95 -10.76
CA THR A 250 11.80 8.16 -10.47
C THR A 250 12.76 8.48 -11.61
N GLU A 251 12.57 9.64 -12.25
CA GLU A 251 13.53 10.25 -13.18
C GLU A 251 14.40 11.21 -12.36
N THR A 252 15.72 10.96 -12.34
CA THR A 252 16.72 11.98 -12.03
C THR A 252 17.38 12.32 -13.37
N GLU A 253 17.13 13.51 -13.91
CA GLU A 253 17.85 14.01 -15.09
C GLU A 253 18.85 15.10 -14.70
N GLU A 254 20.08 14.91 -15.17
CA GLU A 254 21.12 15.93 -15.28
C GLU A 254 20.77 16.92 -16.40
N ILE A 255 20.80 18.22 -16.06
CA ILE A 255 20.69 19.32 -17.00
C ILE A 255 22.05 19.52 -17.69
N THR A 256 22.08 19.49 -19.02
CA THR A 256 23.09 20.23 -19.80
C THR A 256 22.41 21.17 -20.79
N ALA A 257 22.76 22.44 -20.67
CA ALA A 257 22.31 23.55 -21.49
C ALA A 257 23.16 23.69 -22.76
N VAL A 258 22.53 23.94 -23.91
CA VAL A 258 23.07 24.82 -24.98
C VAL A 258 21.90 25.50 -25.69
N THR A 259 21.96 26.82 -25.77
CA THR A 259 21.00 27.74 -26.41
C THR A 259 21.41 28.11 -27.85
N GLU A 260 20.42 28.60 -28.62
CA GLU A 260 20.50 29.48 -29.83
C GLU A 260 20.91 28.88 -31.19
N ASN A 261 20.33 29.20 -32.36
CA ASN A 261 19.31 30.18 -32.77
C ASN A 261 18.75 29.89 -34.20
N ASN A 262 17.53 30.39 -34.45
CA ASN A 262 16.95 30.99 -35.67
C ASN A 262 16.51 30.22 -36.96
N ASP A 263 15.24 30.54 -37.29
CA ASP A 263 14.67 31.05 -38.56
C ASP A 263 13.76 30.20 -39.48
N LYS A 264 12.71 30.91 -39.91
CA LYS A 264 11.49 30.61 -40.70
C LYS A 264 11.70 30.00 -42.09
N VAL A 265 10.65 29.37 -42.65
CA VAL A 265 9.86 29.78 -43.85
C VAL A 265 8.83 28.69 -44.25
N ASP A 266 7.76 29.17 -44.91
CA ASP A 266 6.45 28.61 -45.31
C ASP A 266 6.37 27.41 -46.30
N ASP A 267 5.13 26.86 -46.34
CA ASP A 267 4.40 26.16 -47.44
C ASP A 267 4.99 24.84 -48.00
N CYS A 268 4.26 23.81 -48.43
CA CYS A 268 2.87 23.59 -48.83
C CYS A 268 2.62 22.06 -48.99
N ASP A 269 1.37 21.63 -48.91
CA ASP A 269 0.75 20.40 -49.48
C ASP A 269 1.56 19.09 -49.53
N ASN A 270 1.25 18.15 -48.63
CA ASN A 270 1.63 16.74 -48.77
C ASN A 270 0.40 15.81 -48.64
N PRO A 271 0.24 14.81 -49.54
CA PRO A 271 -0.88 13.88 -49.53
C PRO A 271 -0.74 12.80 -48.44
N PRO A 272 -1.84 12.18 -48.00
CA PRO A 272 -1.83 11.22 -46.89
C PRO A 272 -1.30 9.86 -47.34
N THR A 273 0.01 9.65 -47.24
CA THR A 273 0.67 8.34 -47.46
C THR A 273 1.44 7.81 -46.24
N GLU A 274 1.31 8.43 -45.06
CA GLU A 274 2.12 8.08 -43.87
C GLU A 274 1.63 6.87 -43.05
N ASN A 275 0.47 6.29 -43.34
CA ASN A 275 -0.08 5.24 -42.48
C ASN A 275 0.44 3.82 -42.78
N PHE A 276 1.08 3.57 -43.93
CA PHE A 276 1.47 2.21 -44.31
C PHE A 276 2.89 1.81 -43.84
N GLU A 277 3.82 2.76 -43.74
CA GLU A 277 5.20 2.48 -43.31
C GLU A 277 5.31 2.20 -41.80
N LYS A 278 4.41 2.81 -41.02
CA LYS A 278 4.41 2.68 -39.55
C LYS A 278 4.01 1.29 -39.06
N ASP A 279 3.12 0.61 -39.78
CA ASP A 279 2.66 -0.73 -39.38
C ASP A 279 3.75 -1.79 -39.59
N ILE A 280 4.62 -1.62 -40.60
CA ILE A 280 5.73 -2.54 -40.89
C ILE A 280 6.80 -2.43 -39.79
N GLU A 281 7.21 -1.21 -39.41
CA GLU A 281 8.23 -1.00 -38.38
C GLU A 281 7.80 -1.57 -37.01
N GLU A 282 6.51 -1.51 -36.68
CA GLU A 282 5.99 -2.05 -35.44
C GLU A 282 5.99 -3.58 -35.38
N GLU A 283 5.71 -4.25 -36.50
CA GLU A 283 5.76 -5.71 -36.58
C GLU A 283 7.21 -6.20 -36.44
N GLU A 284 8.15 -5.56 -37.14
CA GLU A 284 9.59 -5.84 -37.02
C GLU A 284 10.11 -5.63 -35.59
N THR A 285 9.66 -4.56 -34.93
CA THR A 285 10.04 -4.27 -33.54
C THR A 285 9.53 -5.34 -32.58
N ARG A 286 8.30 -5.80 -32.78
CA ARG A 286 7.69 -6.84 -31.94
C ARG A 286 8.41 -8.17 -32.11
N ASP A 287 8.74 -8.54 -33.34
CA ASP A 287 9.45 -9.79 -33.63
C ASP A 287 10.88 -9.75 -33.10
N PHE A 288 11.58 -8.62 -33.25
CA PHE A 288 12.91 -8.43 -32.67
C PHE A 288 12.91 -8.50 -31.14
N ALA A 289 11.94 -7.86 -30.48
CA ALA A 289 11.79 -7.93 -29.03
C ALA A 289 11.53 -9.36 -28.55
N LYS A 290 10.66 -10.11 -29.24
CA LYS A 290 10.33 -11.50 -28.94
C LYS A 290 11.55 -12.42 -29.10
N ALA A 291 12.32 -12.24 -30.17
CA ALA A 291 13.54 -13.01 -30.44
C ALA A 291 14.60 -12.85 -29.33
N ASN A 292 14.64 -11.69 -28.68
CA ASN A 292 15.62 -11.34 -27.64
C ASN A 292 15.06 -11.41 -26.20
N LYS A 293 13.94 -12.11 -25.99
CA LYS A 293 13.30 -12.30 -24.67
C LYS A 293 12.88 -10.99 -23.98
N LEU A 294 12.55 -9.96 -24.74
CA LEU A 294 11.95 -8.73 -24.23
C LEU A 294 10.41 -8.84 -24.27
N THR A 295 9.76 -8.16 -23.32
CA THR A 295 8.31 -7.96 -23.35
C THR A 295 8.04 -6.60 -23.98
N TYR A 296 7.45 -6.57 -25.17
CA TYR A 296 7.09 -5.37 -25.91
C TYR A 296 5.63 -4.99 -25.61
N ASN A 297 5.38 -3.73 -25.21
CA ASN A 297 4.03 -3.23 -25.02
C ASN A 297 3.83 -1.94 -25.83
N LYS A 298 3.04 -2.04 -26.90
CA LYS A 298 2.72 -0.93 -27.81
C LYS A 298 1.98 0.20 -27.08
N ASN A 299 1.05 -0.14 -26.20
CA ASN A 299 0.12 0.82 -25.60
C ASN A 299 0.83 1.80 -24.65
N ASN A 300 1.86 1.35 -23.95
CA ASN A 300 2.60 2.16 -22.99
C ASN A 300 3.94 2.68 -23.54
N LYS A 301 4.24 2.45 -24.82
CA LYS A 301 5.51 2.77 -25.48
C LYS A 301 6.75 2.31 -24.69
N LYS A 302 6.64 1.21 -23.93
CA LYS A 302 7.74 0.63 -23.13
C LYS A 302 7.97 -0.85 -23.47
N SER A 303 9.23 -1.24 -23.42
CA SER A 303 9.71 -2.61 -23.46
C SER A 303 10.36 -2.97 -22.13
N PHE A 304 10.38 -4.25 -21.78
CA PHE A 304 11.08 -4.75 -20.60
C PHE A 304 12.02 -5.90 -20.98
N CYS A 305 13.31 -5.73 -20.72
CA CYS A 305 14.29 -6.77 -20.95
C CYS A 305 14.36 -7.69 -19.73
N ARG A 306 13.97 -8.96 -19.88
CA ARG A 306 14.00 -9.93 -18.77
C ARG A 306 15.41 -10.36 -18.36
N ILE A 307 16.40 -10.15 -19.23
CA ILE A 307 17.79 -10.53 -18.98
C ILE A 307 18.51 -9.47 -18.14
N CYS A 308 18.22 -8.20 -18.42
CA CYS A 308 18.83 -7.06 -17.74
C CYS A 308 17.94 -6.47 -16.64
N GLU A 309 16.68 -6.89 -16.56
CA GLU A 309 15.66 -6.35 -15.65
C GLU A 309 15.44 -4.84 -15.75
N VAL A 310 15.64 -4.28 -16.95
CA VAL A 310 15.45 -2.84 -17.22
C VAL A 310 14.29 -2.58 -18.18
N HIS A 311 13.63 -1.44 -17.98
CA HIS A 311 12.67 -0.89 -18.91
C HIS A 311 13.39 -0.05 -19.98
N LEU A 312 12.87 -0.11 -21.20
CA LEU A 312 13.40 0.58 -22.37
C LEU A 312 12.23 1.26 -23.11
N PRO A 313 12.47 2.37 -23.82
CA PRO A 313 11.54 2.84 -24.85
C PRO A 313 11.17 1.72 -25.83
N ALA A 314 9.90 1.66 -26.25
CA ALA A 314 9.42 0.69 -27.24
C ALA A 314 9.77 1.07 -28.69
N SER A 315 10.90 1.75 -28.91
CA SER A 315 11.43 2.03 -30.25
C SER A 315 12.39 0.93 -30.68
N PHE A 316 12.37 0.58 -31.97
CA PHE A 316 13.28 -0.42 -32.53
C PHE A 316 14.74 -0.11 -32.20
N LYS A 317 15.13 1.16 -32.41
CA LYS A 317 16.48 1.67 -32.12
C LYS A 317 16.91 1.41 -30.68
N SER A 318 16.07 1.76 -29.70
CA SER A 318 16.44 1.59 -28.28
C SER A 318 16.55 0.11 -27.88
N ILE A 319 15.62 -0.73 -28.35
CA ILE A 319 15.66 -2.17 -28.08
C ILE A 319 16.91 -2.80 -28.71
N LYS A 320 17.25 -2.43 -29.94
CA LYS A 320 18.42 -2.93 -30.66
C LYS A 320 19.72 -2.49 -30.00
N GLU A 321 19.87 -1.21 -29.67
CA GLU A 321 21.04 -0.68 -28.95
C GLU A 321 21.23 -1.37 -27.59
N HIS A 322 20.13 -1.62 -26.86
CA HIS A 322 20.18 -2.36 -25.61
C HIS A 322 20.68 -3.81 -25.81
N VAL A 323 20.08 -4.55 -26.75
CA VAL A 323 20.43 -5.95 -27.04
C VAL A 323 21.88 -6.07 -27.53
N GLU A 324 22.35 -5.10 -28.32
CA GLU A 324 23.72 -5.04 -28.81
C GLU A 324 24.72 -4.53 -27.76
N GLY A 325 24.23 -3.93 -26.68
CA GLY A 325 25.04 -3.41 -25.58
C GLY A 325 25.88 -4.48 -24.87
N THR A 326 27.08 -4.10 -24.44
CA THR A 326 28.05 -4.99 -23.78
C THR A 326 27.48 -5.67 -22.52
N ASN A 327 26.70 -4.94 -21.72
CA ASN A 327 26.05 -5.47 -20.52
C ASN A 327 25.02 -6.56 -20.86
N HIS A 328 24.16 -6.31 -21.84
CA HIS A 328 23.18 -7.30 -22.28
C HIS A 328 23.88 -8.54 -22.83
N ARG A 329 24.86 -8.38 -23.73
CA ARG A 329 25.63 -9.51 -24.27
C ARG A 329 26.34 -10.33 -23.19
N ARG A 330 26.92 -9.68 -22.18
CA ARG A 330 27.55 -10.35 -21.03
C ARG A 330 26.52 -11.15 -20.23
N LEU A 331 25.36 -10.54 -19.95
CA LEU A 331 24.28 -11.21 -19.21
C LEU A 331 23.67 -12.35 -20.01
N VAL A 332 23.46 -12.18 -21.32
CA VAL A 332 23.06 -13.24 -22.25
C VAL A 332 24.08 -14.37 -22.20
N ALA A 333 25.39 -14.09 -22.34
CA ALA A 333 26.42 -15.11 -22.27
C ALA A 333 26.40 -15.88 -20.92
N SER A 334 26.14 -15.19 -19.81
CA SER A 334 25.99 -15.82 -18.49
C SER A 334 24.65 -16.54 -18.26
N SER A 335 23.61 -16.19 -19.03
CA SER A 335 22.24 -16.71 -18.90
C SER A 335 21.85 -17.68 -20.01
N THR A 336 22.66 -17.81 -21.07
CA THR A 336 22.71 -19.03 -21.87
C THR A 336 22.95 -20.14 -20.88
N PRO A 337 22.03 -21.09 -20.72
CA PRO A 337 22.31 -22.27 -19.94
C PRO A 337 23.51 -22.91 -20.62
N SER A 338 24.69 -22.69 -20.04
CA SER A 338 25.78 -23.63 -20.19
C SER A 338 25.13 -24.99 -20.00
N THR A 339 25.19 -25.86 -20.99
CA THR A 339 24.61 -27.21 -20.95
C THR A 339 25.22 -28.07 -19.84
N THR A 340 26.08 -27.50 -18.99
CA THR A 340 26.21 -27.91 -17.61
C THR A 340 24.88 -27.70 -16.90
N GLU A 341 24.15 -28.79 -16.69
CA GLU A 341 23.05 -28.88 -15.72
C GLU A 341 23.28 -27.90 -14.56
N PRO A 342 22.27 -27.10 -14.16
CA PRO A 342 22.42 -26.17 -13.06
C PRO A 342 23.04 -26.95 -11.91
N LYS A 343 24.30 -26.62 -11.57
CA LYS A 343 25.02 -27.31 -10.50
C LYS A 343 24.10 -27.23 -9.31
N ASP A 344 23.55 -28.39 -8.96
CA ASP A 344 22.50 -28.53 -7.96
C ASP A 344 22.94 -27.67 -6.76
N PRO A 345 22.19 -26.61 -6.41
CA PRO A 345 22.57 -25.71 -5.33
C PRO A 345 22.67 -26.58 -4.09
N GLY A 346 23.91 -26.96 -3.73
CA GLY A 346 24.19 -28.24 -3.08
C GLY A 346 23.14 -28.64 -2.05
N ASN A 347 22.49 -29.79 -2.29
CA ASN A 347 21.52 -30.46 -1.42
C ASN A 347 20.90 -29.58 -0.31
N LEU A 348 20.13 -28.56 -0.71
CA LEU A 348 19.41 -27.73 0.26
C LEU A 348 18.42 -28.59 1.03
N SER A 349 18.47 -28.52 2.36
CA SER A 349 17.46 -29.15 3.20
C SER A 349 16.14 -28.41 3.02
N LYS A 350 15.11 -29.14 2.59
CA LYS A 350 13.79 -28.60 2.27
C LYS A 350 12.71 -29.36 3.04
N GLN A 351 11.68 -28.63 3.47
CA GLN A 351 10.50 -29.21 4.10
C GLN A 351 9.25 -28.51 3.56
N GLU A 352 8.21 -29.25 3.18
CA GLU A 352 6.93 -28.67 2.77
C GLU A 352 6.37 -27.72 3.85
N THR A 353 5.73 -26.63 3.43
CA THR A 353 5.18 -25.60 4.30
C THR A 353 4.25 -26.17 5.37
N ILE A 354 3.35 -27.09 5.01
CA ILE A 354 2.45 -27.76 5.98
C ILE A 354 3.19 -28.58 7.04
N LYS A 355 4.33 -29.15 6.68
CA LYS A 355 5.16 -29.91 7.62
C LYS A 355 6.01 -28.98 8.47
N PHE A 356 6.45 -27.84 7.94
CA PHE A 356 7.28 -26.86 8.64
C PHE A 356 6.49 -25.99 9.64
N ILE A 357 5.35 -25.47 9.22
CA ILE A 357 4.53 -24.55 10.03
C ILE A 357 3.74 -25.36 11.06
N LYS A 358 4.13 -25.23 12.33
CA LYS A 358 3.51 -25.85 13.51
C LYS A 358 2.61 -24.91 14.27
N SER A 359 2.85 -23.60 14.15
CA SER A 359 1.94 -22.58 14.67
C SER A 359 2.00 -21.28 13.87
N THR A 360 0.86 -20.60 13.84
CA THR A 360 0.68 -19.27 13.27
C THR A 360 -0.20 -18.46 14.24
N VAL A 361 0.18 -17.19 14.47
CA VAL A 361 -0.63 -16.22 15.20
C VAL A 361 -0.57 -14.91 14.45
N ASP A 362 -1.72 -14.39 14.05
CA ASP A 362 -1.83 -13.03 13.52
C ASP A 362 -2.05 -12.06 14.66
N ILE A 363 -1.26 -10.98 14.68
CA ILE A 363 -1.32 -9.93 15.69
C ILE A 363 -1.59 -8.63 14.97
N GLU A 364 -2.70 -8.00 15.34
CA GLU A 364 -3.05 -6.67 14.88
C GLU A 364 -2.28 -5.64 15.71
N THR A 365 -1.50 -4.81 15.04
CA THR A 365 -0.82 -3.65 15.62
C THR A 365 -1.48 -2.37 15.09
N PRO A 366 -1.26 -1.21 15.72
CA PRO A 366 -1.83 0.06 15.23
C PRO A 366 -1.51 0.38 13.77
N PHE A 367 -0.40 -0.14 13.23
CA PHE A 367 0.08 0.19 11.88
C PHE A 367 -0.12 -0.94 10.86
N ASN A 368 -0.15 -2.20 11.28
CA ASN A 368 -0.27 -3.36 10.39
C ASN A 368 -0.65 -4.64 11.15
N ILE A 369 -1.06 -5.66 10.40
CA ILE A 369 -1.16 -7.03 10.89
C ILE A 369 0.18 -7.73 10.64
N VAL A 370 0.70 -8.43 11.65
CA VAL A 370 1.90 -9.27 11.54
C VAL A 370 1.57 -10.73 11.84
N THR A 371 2.25 -11.66 11.18
CA THR A 371 2.08 -13.10 11.42
C THR A 371 3.32 -13.68 12.08
N ILE A 372 3.14 -14.28 13.25
CA ILE A 372 4.18 -15.02 13.97
C ILE A 372 4.08 -16.50 13.64
N ILE A 373 5.16 -17.08 13.11
CA ILE A 373 5.26 -18.47 12.69
C ILE A 373 6.18 -19.22 13.64
N ASN A 374 5.70 -20.34 14.20
CA ASN A 374 6.44 -21.22 15.11
C ASN A 374 7.07 -20.50 16.32
N LEU A 375 6.53 -19.33 16.71
CA LEU A 375 7.13 -18.41 17.70
C LEU A 375 8.61 -18.07 17.42
N LYS A 376 9.01 -18.18 16.15
CA LYS A 376 10.40 -18.06 15.68
C LYS A 376 10.57 -17.00 14.60
N TYR A 377 9.54 -16.79 13.79
CA TYR A 377 9.57 -15.81 12.70
C TYR A 377 8.40 -14.86 12.85
N CYS A 378 8.59 -13.58 12.52
CA CYS A 378 7.54 -12.58 12.43
C CYS A 378 7.65 -11.95 11.04
N ILE A 379 6.58 -12.02 10.24
CA ILE A 379 6.56 -11.53 8.86
C ILE A 379 5.19 -10.90 8.54
N LEU A 380 5.06 -10.28 7.38
CA LEU A 380 3.76 -9.80 6.89
C LEU A 380 2.86 -10.98 6.46
N PRO A 381 1.54 -10.90 6.69
CA PRO A 381 0.57 -11.88 6.18
C PRO A 381 0.66 -12.07 4.66
N ASN A 382 0.84 -10.98 3.91
CA ASN A 382 1.00 -11.04 2.45
C ASN A 382 2.25 -11.82 2.03
N SER A 383 3.35 -11.66 2.79
CA SER A 383 4.56 -12.46 2.59
C SER A 383 4.23 -13.93 2.82
N LEU A 384 3.57 -14.30 3.92
CA LEU A 384 3.15 -15.69 4.18
C LEU A 384 2.27 -16.26 3.06
N SER A 385 1.31 -15.50 2.53
CA SER A 385 0.41 -15.97 1.46
C SER A 385 0.98 -15.82 0.04
N LEU A 386 2.24 -15.36 -0.09
CA LEU A 386 2.91 -15.16 -1.39
C LEU A 386 2.12 -14.21 -2.31
N ILE A 387 1.52 -13.18 -1.70
CA ILE A 387 0.76 -12.13 -2.39
C ILE A 387 1.61 -10.87 -2.44
N TRP A 388 2.08 -10.53 -3.63
CA TRP A 388 2.76 -9.28 -3.86
C TRP A 388 1.74 -8.18 -4.17
N LYS A 389 1.85 -7.04 -3.46
CA LYS A 389 1.01 -5.86 -3.68
C LYS A 389 1.91 -4.70 -4.10
N ASN A 390 1.59 -4.14 -5.26
CA ASN A 390 2.10 -2.86 -5.76
C ASN A 390 0.87 -1.94 -5.95
N ASP A 391 1.05 -0.62 -6.03
CA ASP A 391 0.04 0.43 -5.87
C ASP A 391 -1.23 0.27 -6.71
N SER A 392 -1.17 -0.49 -7.81
CA SER A 392 -2.32 -0.82 -8.66
C SER A 392 -2.52 -2.32 -8.93
N ARG A 393 -1.61 -3.18 -8.45
CA ARG A 393 -1.57 -4.59 -8.83
C ARG A 393 -1.38 -5.48 -7.63
N ILE A 394 -2.25 -6.47 -7.54
CA ILE A 394 -2.09 -7.56 -6.62
C ILE A 394 -1.71 -8.78 -7.47
N ARG A 395 -0.62 -9.45 -7.13
CA ARG A 395 -0.15 -10.64 -7.84
C ARG A 395 0.07 -11.76 -6.84
N CYS A 396 -0.52 -12.92 -7.11
CA CYS A 396 -0.13 -14.14 -6.41
C CYS A 396 1.10 -14.72 -7.11
N VAL A 397 2.25 -14.71 -6.42
CA VAL A 397 3.52 -15.28 -6.93
C VAL A 397 3.38 -16.79 -7.11
N LEU A 398 2.70 -17.44 -6.18
CA LEU A 398 2.49 -18.89 -6.19
C LEU A 398 1.60 -19.36 -7.35
N CYS A 399 0.47 -18.70 -7.57
CA CYS A 399 -0.44 -19.00 -8.68
C CYS A 399 0.02 -18.40 -10.01
N ASN A 400 1.03 -17.53 -9.99
CA ASN A 400 1.54 -16.80 -11.14
C ASN A 400 0.43 -16.03 -11.89
N MET A 401 -0.46 -15.36 -11.15
CA MET A 401 -1.58 -14.62 -11.72
C MET A 401 -1.73 -13.24 -11.06
N ASN A 402 -2.16 -12.26 -11.86
CA ASN A 402 -2.59 -10.96 -11.35
C ASN A 402 -4.05 -11.09 -10.89
N LEU A 403 -4.33 -10.57 -9.70
CA LEU A 403 -5.69 -10.43 -9.19
C LEU A 403 -6.24 -9.06 -9.59
N PRO A 404 -7.54 -8.94 -9.87
CA PRO A 404 -8.15 -7.66 -10.21
C PRO A 404 -7.88 -6.58 -9.14
N PRO A 405 -7.71 -5.30 -9.54
CA PRO A 405 -7.76 -4.19 -8.58
C PRO A 405 -9.06 -4.30 -7.77
N HIS A 406 -8.96 -4.18 -6.45
CA HIS A 406 -10.09 -4.35 -5.51
C HIS A 406 -10.63 -5.77 -5.32
N SER A 407 -10.02 -6.81 -5.92
CA SER A 407 -10.40 -8.18 -5.57
C SER A 407 -10.14 -8.45 -4.10
N ASN A 408 -11.06 -9.15 -3.44
CA ASN A 408 -10.82 -9.65 -2.11
C ASN A 408 -9.71 -10.72 -2.16
N VAL A 409 -8.52 -10.35 -1.68
CA VAL A 409 -7.34 -11.23 -1.66
C VAL A 409 -7.63 -12.51 -0.87
N SER A 410 -8.46 -12.41 0.18
CA SER A 410 -8.86 -13.56 0.98
C SER A 410 -9.63 -14.60 0.14
N ASP A 411 -10.50 -14.17 -0.77
CA ASP A 411 -11.23 -15.10 -1.65
C ASP A 411 -10.27 -15.93 -2.50
N HIS A 412 -9.22 -15.28 -3.04
CA HIS A 412 -8.17 -15.97 -3.80
C HIS A 412 -7.36 -16.95 -2.94
N ILE A 413 -6.88 -16.50 -1.78
CA ILE A 413 -6.06 -17.33 -0.87
C ILE A 413 -6.84 -18.57 -0.40
N ASN A 414 -8.15 -18.41 -0.20
CA ASN A 414 -9.05 -19.49 0.21
C ASN A 414 -9.46 -20.42 -0.94
N THR A 415 -9.09 -20.12 -2.19
CA THR A 415 -9.33 -21.08 -3.27
C THR A 415 -8.54 -22.37 -3.02
N ARG A 416 -9.19 -23.51 -3.14
CA ARG A 416 -8.56 -24.84 -3.06
C ARG A 416 -7.28 -24.96 -3.89
N GLN A 417 -7.23 -24.33 -5.08
CA GLN A 417 -6.05 -24.35 -5.94
C GLN A 417 -4.85 -23.62 -5.30
N HIS A 418 -5.08 -22.43 -4.72
CA HIS A 418 -4.03 -21.69 -4.02
C HIS A 418 -3.54 -22.50 -2.82
N SER A 419 -4.46 -22.97 -1.98
CA SER A 419 -4.15 -23.66 -0.73
C SER A 419 -3.36 -24.96 -0.95
N LEU A 420 -3.76 -25.76 -1.95
CA LEU A 420 -3.03 -26.99 -2.32
C LEU A 420 -1.61 -26.70 -2.82
N LYS A 421 -1.40 -25.63 -3.59
CA LYS A 421 -0.03 -25.23 -3.96
C LYS A 421 0.75 -24.77 -2.74
N TRP A 422 0.12 -23.97 -1.89
CA TRP A 422 0.77 -23.29 -0.77
C TRP A 422 1.30 -24.28 0.27
N ILE A 423 0.51 -25.30 0.65
CA ILE A 423 0.93 -26.33 1.62
C ILE A 423 2.17 -27.09 1.17
N ASN A 424 2.36 -27.23 -0.15
CA ASN A 424 3.44 -27.99 -0.77
C ASN A 424 4.66 -27.14 -1.10
N VAL A 425 4.61 -25.81 -0.91
CA VAL A 425 5.77 -24.94 -1.13
C VAL A 425 6.89 -25.36 -0.17
N PRO A 426 8.09 -25.72 -0.67
CA PRO A 426 9.22 -26.05 0.19
C PRO A 426 9.76 -24.84 0.94
N VAL A 427 9.93 -24.98 2.25
CA VAL A 427 10.68 -24.07 3.13
C VAL A 427 12.12 -24.56 3.20
N ILE A 428 13.09 -23.68 2.99
CA ILE A 428 14.52 -23.99 3.09
C ILE A 428 14.90 -24.04 4.58
N THR A 429 15.29 -25.20 5.07
CA THR A 429 15.60 -25.45 6.50
C THR A 429 17.10 -25.46 6.80
N SER A 430 17.95 -25.45 5.78
CA SER A 430 19.41 -25.39 5.95
C SER A 430 19.91 -24.01 6.44
N GLU A 431 19.21 -22.92 6.10
CA GLU A 431 19.56 -21.57 6.54
C GLU A 431 18.91 -21.25 7.89
N ARG A 432 19.70 -21.33 8.95
CA ARG A 432 19.22 -21.06 10.31
C ARG A 432 18.84 -19.59 10.42
N ASN A 433 17.68 -19.32 11.03
CA ASN A 433 17.13 -17.99 11.27
C ASN A 433 16.67 -17.24 10.02
N GLU A 434 16.62 -17.92 8.88
CA GLU A 434 15.94 -17.40 7.70
C GLU A 434 14.59 -18.09 7.51
N PHE A 435 13.64 -17.37 6.92
CA PHE A 435 12.38 -17.93 6.45
C PHE A 435 12.30 -17.80 4.93
N ILE A 436 12.88 -18.78 4.24
CA ILE A 436 12.99 -18.79 2.78
C ILE A 436 12.13 -19.91 2.23
N ARG A 437 11.46 -19.64 1.11
CA ARG A 437 10.65 -20.65 0.40
C ARG A 437 11.04 -20.72 -1.06
N GLU A 438 11.04 -21.92 -1.62
CA GLU A 438 11.21 -22.13 -3.06
C GLU A 438 9.83 -22.19 -3.71
N VAL A 439 9.34 -21.05 -4.20
CA VAL A 439 7.95 -20.92 -4.69
C VAL A 439 7.73 -21.63 -6.02
N HIS A 440 8.79 -21.71 -6.84
CA HIS A 440 8.92 -22.51 -8.06
C HIS A 440 10.36 -23.04 -8.12
N PRO A 441 10.65 -24.13 -8.85
CA PRO A 441 12.02 -24.64 -8.96
C PRO A 441 13.02 -23.55 -9.35
N GLY A 442 14.01 -23.30 -8.50
CA GLY A 442 15.01 -22.26 -8.69
C GLY A 442 14.53 -20.82 -8.42
N LEU A 443 13.32 -20.60 -7.91
CA LEU A 443 12.78 -19.28 -7.56
C LEU A 443 12.53 -19.20 -6.05
N TYR A 444 13.26 -18.32 -5.37
CA TYR A 444 13.32 -18.25 -3.92
C TYR A 444 12.68 -16.97 -3.38
N HIS A 445 11.87 -17.09 -2.35
CA HIS A 445 11.16 -16.01 -1.68
C HIS A 445 11.71 -15.79 -0.27
N CYS A 446 12.14 -14.57 0.04
CA CYS A 446 12.54 -14.15 1.40
C CYS A 446 11.33 -13.66 2.20
N GLY A 447 11.05 -14.30 3.33
CA GLY A 447 9.96 -13.98 4.25
C GLY A 447 10.00 -12.55 4.81
N PHE A 448 11.18 -12.09 5.18
CA PHE A 448 11.39 -10.79 5.84
C PHE A 448 11.30 -9.62 4.87
N CYS A 449 11.86 -9.78 3.68
CA CYS A 449 11.93 -8.73 2.66
C CYS A 449 10.73 -8.73 1.73
N HIS A 450 9.96 -9.83 1.71
CA HIS A 450 8.88 -10.06 0.74
C HIS A 450 9.40 -9.96 -0.72
N LEU A 451 10.64 -10.41 -0.93
CA LEU A 451 11.36 -10.37 -2.20
C LEU A 451 11.44 -11.77 -2.80
N VAL A 452 11.34 -11.86 -4.12
CA VAL A 452 11.48 -13.10 -4.89
C VAL A 452 12.66 -12.94 -5.84
N VAL A 453 13.62 -13.87 -5.80
CA VAL A 453 14.81 -13.87 -6.65
C VAL A 453 15.02 -15.23 -7.33
N SER A 454 15.55 -15.21 -8.55
CA SER A 454 15.92 -16.41 -9.30
C SER A 454 17.29 -16.90 -8.89
N GLY A 455 17.43 -18.18 -8.58
CA GLY A 455 18.69 -18.81 -8.26
C GLY A 455 19.07 -18.67 -6.77
N TRP A 456 19.73 -19.72 -6.27
CA TRP A 456 20.15 -19.75 -4.86
C TRP A 456 21.31 -18.80 -4.60
N THR A 457 22.21 -18.62 -5.57
CA THR A 457 23.33 -17.68 -5.46
C THR A 457 22.85 -16.24 -5.25
N ASP A 458 21.81 -15.82 -5.97
CA ASP A 458 21.24 -14.49 -5.82
C ASP A 458 20.50 -14.35 -4.49
N MET A 459 19.82 -15.41 -4.02
CA MET A 459 19.26 -15.44 -2.67
C MET A 459 20.35 -15.29 -1.61
N LYS A 460 21.48 -16.00 -1.71
CA LYS A 460 22.59 -15.83 -0.75
C LYS A 460 23.12 -14.40 -0.71
N ARG A 461 23.35 -13.80 -1.90
CA ARG A 461 23.77 -12.40 -1.99
C ARG A 461 22.73 -11.45 -1.37
N HIS A 462 21.45 -11.73 -1.55
CA HIS A 462 20.38 -10.97 -0.89
C HIS A 462 20.43 -11.10 0.64
N LEU A 463 20.64 -12.30 1.19
CA LEU A 463 20.72 -12.50 2.64
C LEU A 463 21.91 -11.75 3.28
N GLU A 464 22.94 -11.45 2.50
CA GLU A 464 24.12 -10.70 2.92
C GLU A 464 23.96 -9.19 2.74
N CYS A 465 22.92 -8.71 2.04
CA CYS A 465 22.76 -7.28 1.78
C CYS A 465 22.29 -6.50 3.03
N SER A 466 22.70 -5.24 3.11
CA SER A 466 22.35 -4.32 4.22
C SER A 466 20.85 -4.25 4.46
N ASP A 467 20.07 -4.17 3.38
CA ASP A 467 18.61 -4.01 3.45
C ASP A 467 17.94 -5.22 4.09
N HIS A 468 18.41 -6.44 3.75
CA HIS A 468 17.91 -7.66 4.37
C HIS A 468 18.27 -7.69 5.86
N VAL A 469 19.52 -7.40 6.20
CA VAL A 469 19.99 -7.38 7.60
C VAL A 469 19.16 -6.41 8.44
N GLN A 470 18.91 -5.20 7.93
CA GLN A 470 18.10 -4.19 8.60
C GLN A 470 16.64 -4.63 8.74
N ARG A 471 16.00 -5.08 7.64
CA ARG A 471 14.60 -5.54 7.67
C ARG A 471 14.42 -6.72 8.60
N LYS A 472 15.33 -7.69 8.57
CA LYS A 472 15.33 -8.84 9.48
C LYS A 472 15.42 -8.39 10.94
N ALA A 473 16.31 -7.45 11.27
CA ALA A 473 16.44 -6.93 12.63
C ALA A 473 15.12 -6.28 13.13
N VAL A 474 14.42 -5.54 12.27
CA VAL A 474 13.08 -4.98 12.58
C VAL A 474 12.07 -6.08 12.88
N TRP A 475 12.02 -7.13 12.05
CA TRP A 475 11.11 -8.25 12.25
C TRP A 475 11.43 -9.09 13.50
N GLU A 476 12.71 -9.27 13.80
CA GLU A 476 13.15 -9.93 15.03
C GLU A 476 12.81 -9.12 16.28
N GLN A 477 12.89 -7.78 16.20
CA GLN A 477 12.44 -6.91 17.28
C GLN A 477 10.93 -7.05 17.50
N ARG A 478 10.13 -6.96 16.43
CA ARG A 478 8.67 -7.18 16.52
C ARG A 478 8.33 -8.56 17.07
N LEU A 479 9.08 -9.59 16.69
CA LEU A 479 8.92 -10.92 17.29
C LEU A 479 9.14 -10.86 18.80
N ARG A 480 10.23 -10.24 19.28
CA ARG A 480 10.51 -10.11 20.72
C ARG A 480 9.36 -9.41 21.45
N ASP A 481 8.88 -8.29 20.90
CA ASP A 481 7.84 -7.46 21.52
C ASP A 481 6.51 -8.22 21.66
N HIS A 482 6.17 -9.07 20.69
CA HIS A 482 4.89 -9.75 20.64
C HIS A 482 4.93 -11.23 21.04
N LYS A 483 6.10 -11.81 21.30
CA LYS A 483 6.27 -13.25 21.56
C LYS A 483 5.48 -13.75 22.76
N ALA A 484 5.45 -13.00 23.86
CA ALA A 484 4.77 -13.40 25.08
C ALA A 484 3.24 -13.48 24.87
N GLY A 485 2.66 -12.49 24.17
CA GLY A 485 1.24 -12.49 23.80
C GLY A 485 0.89 -13.66 22.88
N ALA A 486 1.73 -13.92 21.87
CA ALA A 486 1.54 -15.05 20.96
C ALA A 486 1.62 -16.41 21.69
N GLN A 487 2.54 -16.54 22.66
CA GLN A 487 2.66 -17.74 23.51
C GLN A 487 1.40 -17.98 24.33
N GLU A 488 0.88 -16.93 24.97
CA GLU A 488 -0.34 -17.03 25.77
C GLU A 488 -1.55 -17.36 24.90
N PHE A 489 -1.67 -16.74 23.73
CA PHE A 489 -2.73 -17.06 22.77
C PHE A 489 -2.69 -18.54 22.34
N LEU A 490 -1.52 -19.06 21.97
CA LEU A 490 -1.37 -20.48 21.59
C LEU A 490 -1.64 -21.43 22.76
N ARG A 491 -1.34 -21.02 24.00
CA ARG A 491 -1.65 -21.78 25.21
C ARG A 491 -3.15 -21.90 25.42
N LEU A 492 -3.90 -20.82 25.19
CA LEU A 492 -5.36 -20.77 25.32
C LEU A 492 -6.07 -21.44 24.13
N HIS A 493 -5.42 -21.44 22.95
CA HIS A 493 -6.00 -21.94 21.70
C HIS A 493 -5.08 -22.96 21.01
N PRO A 494 -4.85 -24.15 21.58
CA PRO A 494 -3.90 -25.12 21.01
C PRO A 494 -4.30 -25.68 19.62
N GLN A 495 -5.55 -25.50 19.19
CA GLN A 495 -6.05 -26.02 17.91
C GLN A 495 -6.13 -24.98 16.77
N THR A 496 -5.90 -23.68 17.01
CA THR A 496 -6.10 -22.64 15.99
C THR A 496 -5.26 -22.84 14.73
N VAL A 497 -4.06 -23.41 14.87
CA VAL A 497 -3.16 -23.70 13.75
C VAL A 497 -3.81 -24.66 12.75
N PHE A 498 -4.42 -25.73 13.26
CA PHE A 498 -5.05 -26.73 12.41
C PHE A 498 -6.34 -26.20 11.79
N VAL A 499 -7.10 -25.39 12.54
CA VAL A 499 -8.37 -24.83 12.05
C VAL A 499 -8.18 -23.83 10.91
N GLN A 500 -7.20 -22.92 10.98
CA GLN A 500 -6.91 -22.00 9.87
C GLN A 500 -6.44 -22.75 8.62
N LEU A 501 -5.56 -23.75 8.79
CA LEU A 501 -5.07 -24.56 7.67
C LEU A 501 -6.17 -25.43 7.04
N MET A 502 -7.08 -25.97 7.85
CA MET A 502 -8.18 -26.81 7.38
C MET A 502 -9.31 -26.01 6.75
N LYS A 503 -9.57 -24.77 7.18
CA LYS A 503 -10.50 -23.87 6.49
C LYS A 503 -10.10 -23.66 5.02
N MET A 504 -8.80 -23.51 4.76
CA MET A 504 -8.27 -23.39 3.40
C MET A 504 -8.38 -24.68 2.56
N LEU A 505 -8.56 -25.86 3.18
CA LEU A 505 -8.62 -27.14 2.47
C LEU A 505 -10.04 -27.68 2.27
N ASN A 506 -11.02 -27.16 3.01
CA ASN A 506 -12.38 -27.69 3.06
C ASN A 506 -13.43 -26.84 2.31
N GLU A 507 -13.04 -25.66 1.79
CA GLU A 507 -13.82 -24.84 0.86
C GLU A 507 -13.32 -25.05 -0.58
#